data_AF-A0A096ATI7-F1
#
_entry.id   AF-A0A096ATI7-F1
#
_cell.length_a   1.000
_cell.length_b   1.000
_cell.length_c   1.000
_cell.angle_alpha   90.00
_cell.angle_beta   90.00
_cell.angle_gamma   90.00
#
_symmetry.space_group_name_H-M   'P 1'
#
loop_
_entity.id
_entity.type
_entity.pdbx_description
1 polymer ?
#
loop_
_entity_poly.entity_id
_entity_poly.type
_entity_poly.pdbx_seq_one_letter_code
_entity_poly.pdbx_strand_id
1 'polypeptide(L)' 'MIDVYDIIKQINERKKSVHTEPSSALFSEVFEEVHKKIKKEINELCKDGKLEFHRTINDLSFDAK' A
#
# COMPACT_ATOMS: atom_id res chain seq x y z
N MET A 1 6.15 -4.96 7.98
CA MET A 1 5.79 -3.66 8.57
C MET A 1 5.99 -2.58 7.52
N ILE A 2 4.95 -1.80 7.25
CA ILE A 2 4.99 -0.78 6.20
C ILE A 2 5.73 0.44 6.73
N ASP A 3 6.89 0.72 6.15
CA ASP A 3 7.68 1.91 6.46
C ASP A 3 7.28 3.06 5.50
N VAL A 4 6.52 4.02 6.01
CA VAL A 4 6.03 5.17 5.24
C VAL A 4 7.17 6.12 4.89
N TYR A 5 8.19 6.24 5.74
CA TYR A 5 9.35 7.08 5.48
C TYR A 5 10.15 6.55 4.29
N ASP A 6 10.36 5.24 4.22
CA ASP A 6 11.01 4.58 3.08
C ASP A 6 10.21 4.78 1.78
N ILE A 7 8.87 4.69 1.83
CA ILE A 7 8.01 4.94 0.66
C ILE A 7 8.15 6.39 0.17
N ILE A 8 8.11 7.37 1.07
CA ILE A 8 8.30 8.78 0.73
C ILE A 8 9.68 8.99 0.12
N LYS A 9 10.73 8.37 0.69
CA LYS A 9 12.10 8.45 0.18
C LYS A 9 12.18 7.88 -1.24
N GLN A 10 11.62 6.70 -1.49
CA GLN A 10 11.61 6.09 -2.83
C GLN A 10 10.86 6.94 -3.86
N ILE A 11 9.72 7.53 -3.49
CA ILE A 11 8.96 8.41 -4.39
C ILE A 11 9.78 9.68 -4.71
N ASN A 12 10.40 10.29 -3.70
CA ASN A 12 11.28 11.45 -3.91
C ASN A 12 12.47 11.13 -4.82
N GLU A 13 13.11 9.97 -4.63
CA GLU A 13 14.23 9.52 -5.47
C GLU A 13 13.79 9.30 -6.92
N ARG A 14 12.65 8.63 -7.15
CA ARG A 14 12.08 8.44 -8.49
C ARG A 14 11.79 9.77 -9.18
N LYS A 15 11.18 10.73 -8.48
CA LYS A 15 10.88 12.04 -9.06
C LYS A 15 12.11 12.88 -9.37
N LYS A 16 13.14 12.79 -8.53
CA LYS A 16 14.46 13.40 -8.79
C LYS A 16 15.09 12.82 -10.06
N SER A 17 15.01 11.51 -10.27
CA SER A 17 15.54 10.87 -11.49
C SER A 17 14.80 11.28 -12.76
N VAL A 18 13.50 11.55 -12.67
CA VAL A 18 12.65 11.93 -13.81
C VAL A 18 12.57 13.47 -14.00
N HIS A 19 13.31 14.26 -13.20
CA HIS A 19 13.31 15.73 -13.25
C HIS A 19 11.90 16.34 -13.26
N THR A 20 10.97 15.73 -12.53
CA THR A 20 9.60 16.23 -12.42
C THR A 20 9.47 17.13 -11.19
N GLU A 21 8.92 18.33 -11.38
CA GLU A 21 8.56 19.24 -10.29
C GLU A 21 7.07 19.08 -9.92
N PRO A 22 6.72 19.04 -8.62
CA PRO A 22 7.60 19.02 -7.47
C PRO A 22 8.30 17.66 -7.33
N SER A 23 9.59 17.68 -6.95
CA SER A 23 10.35 16.45 -6.64
C SER A 23 9.98 15.83 -5.29
N SER A 24 8.98 16.41 -4.61
CA SER A 24 8.39 15.91 -3.38
C SER A 24 7.29 14.90 -3.67
N ALA A 25 7.19 13.87 -2.83
CA ALA A 25 6.12 12.89 -2.85
C ALA A 25 4.79 13.57 -2.54
N LEU A 26 3.80 13.38 -3.42
CA LEU A 26 2.44 13.83 -3.15
C LEU A 26 1.75 12.83 -2.22
N PHE A 27 0.82 13.33 -1.42
CA PHE A 27 0.03 12.47 -0.52
C PHE A 27 -0.64 11.32 -1.27
N SER A 28 -1.21 11.59 -2.45
CA SER A 28 -1.86 10.57 -3.28
C SER A 28 -0.91 9.43 -3.67
N GLU A 29 0.33 9.74 -4.05
CA GLU A 29 1.32 8.74 -4.44
C GLU A 29 1.76 7.87 -3.26
N VAL A 30 1.97 8.51 -2.11
CA VAL A 30 2.30 7.81 -0.86
C VAL A 30 1.14 6.88 -0.49
N PHE A 31 -0.10 7.39 -0.56
CA PHE A 31 -1.30 6.63 -0.25
C PHE A 31 -1.47 5.43 -1.19
N GLU A 32 -1.26 5.60 -2.49
CA GLU A 32 -1.33 4.51 -3.47
C GLU A 32 -0.31 3.40 -3.20
N GLU A 33 0.94 3.76 -2.91
CA GLU A 33 1.99 2.76 -2.64
C GLU A 33 1.76 2.03 -1.31
N VAL A 34 1.32 2.75 -0.27
CA VAL A 34 0.90 2.14 1.00
C VAL A 34 -0.29 1.20 0.78
N HIS A 35 -1.32 1.65 0.06
CA HIS A 35 -2.51 0.86 -0.22
C HIS A 35 -2.19 -0.43 -1.00
N LYS A 36 -1.28 -0.36 -1.99
CA LYS A 36 -0.78 -1.55 -2.70
C LYS A 36 -0.06 -2.52 -1.76
N LYS A 37 0.80 -2.03 -0.86
CA LYS A 37 1.50 -2.88 0.12
C LYS A 37 0.53 -3.56 1.08
N ILE A 38 -0.43 -2.81 1.63
CA ILE A 38 -1.48 -3.36 2.52
C ILE A 38 -2.26 -4.44 1.79
N LYS A 39 -2.74 -4.16 0.57
CA LYS A 39 -3.51 -5.13 -0.22
C LYS A 39 -2.71 -6.41 -0.49
N LYS A 40 -1.41 -6.28 -0.76
CA LYS A 40 -0.52 -7.45 -0.95
C LYS A 40 -0.39 -8.25 0.35
N GLU A 41 -0.15 -7.58 1.48
CA GLU A 41 -0.01 -8.23 2.79
C GLU A 41 -1.30 -8.96 3.20
N ILE A 42 -2.46 -8.33 3.03
CA ILE A 42 -3.77 -8.96 3.25
C ILE A 42 -3.96 -10.20 2.37
N ASN A 43 -3.61 -10.11 1.08
CA ASN A 43 -3.71 -11.25 0.18
C ASN A 43 -2.79 -12.41 0.57
N GLU A 44 -1.58 -12.13 1.06
CA GLU A 44 -0.66 -13.16 1.56
C GLU A 44 -1.23 -13.80 2.82
N LEU A 45 -1.77 -13.02 3.75
CA LEU A 45 -2.43 -13.53 4.96
C LEU A 45 -3.67 -14.40 4.66
N CYS A 46 -4.45 -14.06 3.62
CA CYS A 46 -5.53 -14.90 3.13
C CYS A 46 -5.01 -16.22 2.52
N LYS A 47 -3.89 -16.18 1.78
CA LYS A 47 -3.27 -17.40 1.22
C LYS A 47 -2.69 -18.32 2.30
N ASP A 48 -2.10 -17.75 3.35
CA ASP A 48 -1.60 -18.49 4.50
C ASP A 48 -2.72 -19.04 5.40
N GLY A 49 -4.00 -18.75 5.09
CA GLY A 49 -5.15 -19.23 5.83
C GLY A 49 -5.34 -18.58 7.20
N LYS A 50 -4.59 -17.50 7.49
CA LYS A 50 -4.70 -16.72 8.74
C LYS A 50 -5.88 -15.75 8.73
N LEU A 51 -6.34 -15.36 7.54
CA LEU A 51 -7.50 -14.51 7.33
C LEU A 51 -8.54 -15.22 6.47
N GLU A 52 -9.80 -15.09 6.84
CA GLU A 52 -10.95 -15.48 6.02
C GLU A 52 -11.55 -14.26 5.34
N PHE A 53 -11.63 -14.32 4.01
CA PHE A 53 -12.11 -13.23 3.18
C PHE A 53 -13.61 -13.36 2.90
N HIS A 54 -14.35 -12.29 3.15
CA HIS A 54 -15.76 -12.17 2.90
C HIS A 54 -16.05 -10.96 2.00
N ARG A 55 -16.94 -11.15 1.03
CA ARG A 55 -17.45 -10.04 0.21
C ARG A 55 -18.83 -9.64 0.75
N THR A 56 -18.95 -8.40 1.21
CA THR A 56 -20.24 -7.83 1.62
C THR A 56 -20.82 -6.99 0.49
N ILE A 57 -22.06 -6.51 0.68
CA ILE A 57 -22.74 -5.62 -0.28
C ILE A 57 -22.00 -4.27 -0.38
N ASN A 58 -21.42 -3.80 0.73
CA ASN A 58 -20.84 -2.46 0.82
C ASN A 58 -19.31 -2.46 0.67
N ASP A 59 -18.63 -3.53 1.09
CA ASP A 59 -17.16 -3.59 1.10
C ASP A 59 -16.62 -5.03 1.23
N LEU A 60 -15.31 -5.16 1.41
CA LEU A 60 -14.61 -6.39 1.75
C LEU A 60 -14.51 -6.51 3.28
N SER A 61 -14.78 -7.69 3.81
CA SER A 61 -14.66 -8.00 5.23
C SER A 61 -13.65 -9.12 5.42
N PHE A 62 -12.89 -9.05 6.51
CA PHE A 62 -11.82 -9.99 6.83
C PHE A 62 -12.01 -10.45 8.28
N ASP A 63 -11.96 -11.77 8.49
CA ASP A 63 -12.01 -12.38 9.81
C ASP A 63 -10.66 -13.03 10.13
N ALA A 64 -10.13 -12.81 11.32
CA ALA A 64 -8.86 -13.38 11.75
C ALA A 64 -9.09 -14.70 12.47
N LYS A 65 -8.46 -15.78 11.97
CA LYS A 65 -8.53 -17.11 12.57
C LYS A 65 -7.54 -17.30 13.71
#